data_AF-L7EY47-F1
#
_entry.id   AF-L7EY47-F1
#
_cell.length_a   1.000
_cell.length_b   1.000
_cell.length_c   1.000
_cell.angle_alpha   90.00
_cell.angle_beta   90.00
_cell.angle_gamma   90.00
#
_symmetry.space_group_name_H-M   'P 1'
#
loop_
_entity.id
_entity.type
_entity.pdbx_description
1 polymer ?
#
loop_
_entity_poly.entity_id
_entity_poly.type
_entity_poly.pdbx_seq_one_letter_code
_entity_poly.pdbx_strand_id
1 'polypeptide(L)'
;CPMMSSTFDQNHPDLEAARKRIEELIGEIMERAMAAGQLRTDVDVGDVMVVASQLSRPPAGTACMSIDRFVHRHLQLFLDGLRAPAPSELPGKAATMEDLRRS
;
A
#
# COMPACT_ATOMS: atom_id res chain seq x y z
N CYS A 1 24.88 -2.71 -3.02
CA CYS A 1 25.87 -1.62 -3.09
C CYS A 1 25.44 -0.47 -2.18
N PRO A 2 26.14 -0.17 -1.08
CA PRO A 2 25.73 0.86 -0.11
C PRO A 2 26.17 2.28 -0.49
N MET A 3 26.68 2.49 -1.71
CA MET A 3 27.32 3.74 -2.16
C MET A 3 26.37 4.94 -2.37
N MET A 4 25.10 4.87 -1.97
CA MET A 4 24.15 6.00 -2.08
C MET A 4 23.34 6.28 -0.81
N SER A 5 23.56 5.58 0.30
CA SER A 5 22.76 5.82 1.51
C SER A 5 23.13 7.10 2.26
N SER A 6 24.32 7.66 2.02
CA SER A 6 24.79 8.86 2.73
C SER A 6 24.34 10.19 2.13
N THR A 7 23.78 10.20 0.91
CA THR A 7 23.27 11.39 0.23
C THR A 7 21.74 11.46 0.17
N PHE A 8 21.05 10.38 0.57
CA PHE A 8 19.60 10.36 0.62
C PHE A 8 19.11 10.97 1.93
N ASP A 9 18.81 12.27 1.91
CA ASP A 9 18.07 12.90 2.99
C ASP A 9 16.62 12.44 2.92
N GLN A 10 16.31 11.36 3.64
CA GLN A 10 14.96 10.81 3.73
C GLN A 10 13.94 11.80 4.30
N ASN A 11 14.40 12.83 5.01
CA ASN A 11 13.58 13.87 5.62
C ASN A 11 13.57 15.16 4.78
N HIS A 12 14.07 15.11 3.54
CA HIS A 12 14.07 16.26 2.65
C HIS A 12 12.62 16.79 2.53
N PRO A 13 12.37 18.10 2.71
CA PRO A 13 11.01 18.66 2.78
C PRO A 13 10.12 18.26 1.61
N ASP A 14 10.67 18.18 0.40
CA ASP A 14 9.93 17.78 -0.80
C ASP A 14 9.47 16.32 -0.76
N LEU A 15 10.27 15.42 -0.19
CA LEU A 15 9.90 14.00 -0.05
C LEU A 15 8.78 13.83 0.96
N GLU A 16 8.86 14.54 2.09
CA GLU A 16 7.81 14.53 3.11
C GLU A 16 6.51 15.17 2.61
N ALA A 17 6.61 16.27 1.86
CA ALA A 17 5.45 16.89 1.22
C ALA A 17 4.80 15.96 0.18
N ALA A 18 5.60 15.30 -0.67
CA ALA A 18 5.11 14.34 -1.64
C ALA A 18 4.46 13.12 -0.97
N ARG A 19 5.07 12.59 0.10
CA ARG A 19 4.53 11.49 0.89
C ARG A 19 3.17 11.84 1.48
N LYS A 20 3.08 12.96 2.20
CA LYS A 20 1.83 13.43 2.81
C LYS A 20 0.73 13.59 1.76
N ARG A 21 1.06 14.18 0.60
CA ARG A 21 0.10 14.34 -0.50
C ARG A 21 -0.41 13.00 -1.02
N ILE A 22 0.45 11.99 -1.16
CA ILE A 22 0.05 10.66 -1.62
C ILE A 22 -0.87 10.00 -0.58
N GLU A 23 -0.51 10.09 0.71
CA GLU A 23 -1.33 9.56 1.81
C GLU A 23 -2.75 10.16 1.81
N GLU A 24 -2.85 11.49 1.69
CA GLU A 24 -4.13 12.21 1.63
C GLU A 24 -4.98 11.77 0.43
N LEU A 25 -4.38 11.70 -0.77
CA LEU A 25 -5.09 11.29 -1.98
C LEU A 25 -5.60 9.84 -1.91
N ILE A 26 -4.84 8.93 -1.31
CA ILE A 26 -5.28 7.54 -1.12
C ILE A 26 -6.44 7.51 -0.11
N GLY A 27 -6.33 8.25 1.00
CA GLY A 27 -7.41 8.40 1.97
C GLY A 27 -8.71 8.87 1.33
N GLU A 28 -8.68 9.94 0.52
CA GLU A 28 -9.85 10.46 -0.19
C GLU A 28 -10.46 9.46 -1.18
N ILE A 29 -9.66 8.61 -1.81
CA ILE A 29 -10.16 7.53 -2.68
C ILE A 29 -10.88 6.47 -1.84
N MET A 30 -10.27 6.05 -0.73
CA MET A 30 -10.83 5.04 0.16
C MET A 30 -12.13 5.52 0.81
N GLU A 31 -12.17 6.76 1.30
CA GLU A 31 -13.37 7.37 1.87
C GLU A 31 -14.54 7.36 0.88
N ARG A 32 -14.29 7.75 -0.37
CA ARG A 32 -15.33 7.71 -1.43
C ARG A 32 -15.79 6.29 -1.73
N ALA A 33 -14.87 5.32 -1.76
CA ALA A 33 -15.22 3.93 -1.99
C ALA A 33 -16.01 3.31 -0.84
N MET A 34 -15.67 3.65 0.41
CA MET A 34 -16.44 3.25 1.61
C MET A 34 -17.82 3.89 1.61
N ALA A 35 -17.93 5.18 1.32
CA ALA A 35 -19.20 5.89 1.24
C ALA A 35 -20.12 5.32 0.13
N ALA A 36 -19.54 4.80 -0.95
CA ALA A 36 -20.25 4.11 -2.02
C ALA A 36 -20.59 2.63 -1.68
N GLY A 37 -20.18 2.12 -0.51
CA GLY A 37 -20.36 0.72 -0.11
C GLY A 37 -19.55 -0.26 -0.96
N GLN A 38 -18.48 0.20 -1.62
CA GLN A 38 -17.64 -0.61 -2.50
C GLN A 38 -16.39 -1.14 -1.80
N LEU A 39 -15.95 -0.47 -0.74
CA LEU A 39 -14.78 -0.83 0.07
C LEU A 39 -15.23 -1.26 1.47
N ARG A 40 -14.66 -2.36 1.97
CA ARG A 40 -14.84 -2.80 3.36
C ARG A 40 -14.37 -1.71 4.34
N THR A 41 -14.95 -1.65 5.54
CA THR A 41 -14.73 -0.54 6.49
C THR A 41 -13.65 -0.82 7.54
N ASP A 42 -13.10 -2.03 7.56
CA ASP A 42 -12.08 -2.50 8.49
C ASP A 42 -10.66 -2.52 7.84
N VAL A 43 -10.39 -1.56 6.94
CA VAL A 43 -9.08 -1.34 6.28
C VAL A 43 -8.70 0.13 6.31
N ASP A 44 -7.39 0.41 6.25
CA ASP A 44 -6.82 1.78 6.25
C ASP A 44 -5.73 1.92 5.16
N VAL A 45 -5.32 3.16 4.88
CA VAL A 45 -4.31 3.55 3.88
C VAL A 45 -3.02 2.74 4.04
N GLY A 46 -2.61 2.42 5.27
CA GLY A 46 -1.41 1.65 5.52
C GLY A 46 -1.49 0.21 4.99
N ASP A 47 -2.66 -0.43 5.01
CA ASP A 47 -2.84 -1.78 4.46
C ASP A 47 -2.58 -1.79 2.94
N VAL A 48 -3.09 -0.76 2.25
CA VAL A 48 -2.87 -0.56 0.81
C VAL A 48 -1.39 -0.27 0.51
N MET A 49 -0.76 0.61 1.28
CA MET A 49 0.64 0.98 1.10
C MET A 49 1.58 -0.21 1.33
N VAL A 50 1.32 -1.02 2.36
CA VAL A 50 2.09 -2.24 2.66
C VAL A 50 2.01 -3.22 1.49
N VAL A 51 0.81 -3.51 0.99
CA VAL A 51 0.63 -4.45 -0.13
C VAL A 51 1.22 -3.90 -1.42
N ALA A 52 1.01 -2.62 -1.72
CA ALA A 52 1.61 -1.97 -2.89
C ALA A 52 3.14 -2.10 -2.89
N SER A 53 3.77 -1.88 -1.73
CA SER A 53 5.23 -2.00 -1.57
C SER A 53 5.75 -3.43 -1.78
N GLN A 54 4.96 -4.44 -1.40
CA GLN A 54 5.29 -5.85 -1.60
C GLN A 54 5.11 -6.28 -3.05
N LEU A 55 4.01 -5.87 -3.68
CA LEU A 55 3.72 -6.19 -5.08
C LEU A 55 4.69 -5.52 -6.06
N SER A 56 5.22 -4.33 -5.71
CA SER A 56 6.20 -3.63 -6.55
C SER A 56 7.64 -4.13 -6.39
N ARG A 57 7.93 -4.99 -5.39
CA ARG A 57 9.28 -5.51 -5.14
C ARG A 57 9.43 -6.92 -5.72
N PRO A 58 10.27 -7.12 -6.75
CA PRO A 58 10.56 -8.47 -7.21
C PRO A 58 11.27 -9.24 -6.07
N PRO A 59 10.85 -10.49 -5.78
CA PRO A 59 11.57 -11.36 -4.87
C PRO A 59 13.05 -11.46 -5.23
N ALA A 60 13.92 -11.44 -4.21
CA ALA A 60 15.36 -11.55 -4.42
C ALA A 60 15.71 -12.80 -5.25
N GLY A 61 16.40 -12.61 -6.39
CA GLY A 61 16.86 -13.70 -7.25
C GLY A 61 15.90 -14.14 -8.36
N THR A 62 14.78 -13.44 -8.57
CA THR A 62 13.83 -13.78 -9.65
C THR A 62 13.92 -12.79 -10.82
N ALA A 63 14.04 -13.33 -12.04
CA ALA A 63 14.11 -12.52 -13.26
C ALA A 63 12.79 -11.76 -13.47
N CYS A 64 12.92 -10.43 -13.62
CA CYS A 64 11.84 -9.44 -13.72
C CYS A 64 10.71 -9.82 -14.70
N MET A 65 11.01 -10.60 -15.76
CA MET A 65 10.06 -10.91 -16.83
C MET A 65 9.02 -11.98 -16.47
N SER A 66 9.27 -12.84 -15.48
CA SER A 66 8.36 -13.94 -15.08
C SER A 66 7.30 -13.51 -14.07
N ILE A 67 7.54 -12.39 -13.37
CA ILE A 67 6.73 -11.92 -12.23
C ILE A 67 5.57 -11.04 -12.65
N ASP A 68 5.71 -10.33 -13.77
CA ASP A 68 4.68 -9.42 -14.30
C ASP A 68 3.30 -10.08 -14.40
N ARG A 69 3.25 -11.32 -14.93
CA ARG A 69 2.00 -12.12 -15.01
C ARG A 69 1.37 -12.44 -13.65
N PHE A 70 2.18 -12.54 -12.60
CA PHE A 70 1.71 -12.84 -11.25
C PHE A 70 1.27 -11.56 -10.54
N VAL A 71 1.94 -10.42 -10.77
CA VAL A 71 1.59 -9.14 -10.13
C VAL A 71 0.15 -8.76 -10.43
N HIS A 72 -0.29 -8.83 -11.68
CA HIS A 72 -1.67 -8.51 -12.05
C HIS A 72 -2.70 -9.40 -11.34
N ARG A 73 -2.42 -10.71 -11.24
CA ARG A 73 -3.32 -11.64 -10.54
C ARG A 73 -3.38 -11.36 -9.04
N HIS A 74 -2.24 -11.09 -8.39
CA HIS A 74 -2.20 -10.81 -6.96
C HIS A 74 -2.83 -9.45 -6.63
N LEU A 75 -2.64 -8.46 -7.50
CA LEU A 75 -3.35 -7.19 -7.40
C LEU A 75 -4.87 -7.40 -7.49
N GLN A 76 -5.34 -8.22 -8.45
CA GLN A 76 -6.77 -8.49 -8.56
C GLN A 76 -7.32 -9.20 -7.31
N LEU A 77 -6.61 -10.22 -6.79
CA LEU A 77 -6.99 -10.91 -5.56
C LEU A 77 -7.06 -9.96 -4.36
N PHE A 78 -6.09 -9.05 -4.26
CA PHE A 78 -6.10 -8.03 -3.21
C PHE A 78 -7.30 -7.09 -3.36
N LEU A 79 -7.53 -6.54 -4.55
CA LEU A 79 -8.67 -5.65 -4.81
C LEU A 79 -10.02 -6.33 -4.57
N ASP A 80 -10.15 -7.61 -4.94
CA ASP A 80 -11.36 -8.39 -4.67
C ASP A 80 -11.57 -8.61 -3.16
N GLY A 81 -10.49 -8.82 -2.39
CA GLY A 81 -10.54 -8.94 -0.93
C GLY A 81 -10.90 -7.65 -0.19
N LEU A 82 -10.73 -6.49 -0.85
CA LEU A 82 -11.12 -5.17 -0.34
C LEU A 82 -12.60 -4.85 -0.60
N ARG A 83 -13.26 -5.54 -1.53
CA ARG A 83 -14.63 -5.20 -1.92
C ARG A 83 -15.64 -5.48 -0.81
N ALA A 84 -16.61 -4.58 -0.68
CA ALA A 84 -17.79 -4.78 0.16
C ALA A 84 -18.98 -5.34 -0.65
N PRO A 85 -19.87 -6.14 -0.02
CA PRO A 85 -19.75 -6.68 1.34
C PRO A 85 -18.70 -7.80 1.41
N ALA A 86 -17.81 -7.73 2.39
CA ALA A 86 -16.83 -8.79 2.64
C ALA A 86 -17.46 -9.86 3.54
N PRO A 87 -17.32 -11.17 3.21
CA PRO A 87 -17.93 -12.25 3.98
C PRO A 87 -17.26 -12.51 5.34
N SER A 88 -16.08 -11.93 5.58
CA SER A 88 -15.27 -12.16 6.79
C SER A 88 -14.65 -10.85 7.29
N GLU A 89 -14.59 -10.66 8.60
CA GLU A 89 -13.81 -9.58 9.24
C GLU A 89 -12.30 -9.86 9.12
N LEU A 90 -11.50 -8.80 8.99
CA LEU A 90 -10.04 -8.93 9.02
C LEU A 90 -9.55 -9.11 10.47
N PRO A 91 -8.61 -10.03 10.72
CA PRO A 91 -8.00 -10.16 12.02
C PRO A 91 -7.05 -8.98 12.31
N GLY A 92 -6.99 -8.57 13.58
CA GLY A 92 -6.09 -7.51 14.03
C GLY A 92 -6.66 -6.10 13.80
N LYS A 93 -5.77 -5.09 13.82
CA LYS A 93 -6.12 -3.70 13.49
C LYS A 93 -5.58 -3.33 12.12
N ALA A 94 -6.31 -2.48 11.41
CA ALA A 94 -5.83 -1.88 10.17
C ALA A 94 -4.48 -1.18 10.39
N ALA A 95 -3.57 -1.28 9.42
CA ALA A 95 -2.31 -0.58 9.48
C ALA A 95 -2.51 0.91 9.20
N THR A 96 -2.14 1.76 10.15
CA THR A 96 -2.22 3.22 9.97
C THR A 96 -0.92 3.78 9.40
N MET A 97 -0.97 4.96 8.76
CA MET A 97 0.26 5.65 8.35
C MET A 97 1.15 6.00 9.55
N GLU A 98 0.58 6.19 10.73
CA GLU A 98 1.35 6.40 11.96
C GLU A 98 2.13 5.15 12.38
N ASP A 99 1.52 3.96 12.27
CA ASP A 99 2.20 2.69 12.55
C ASP A 99 3.42 2.50 11.63
N LEU A 100 3.27 2.82 10.34
CA LEU A 100 4.34 2.71 9.35
C LEU A 100 5.48 3.74 9.53
N ARG A 101 5.22 4.88 10.18
CA ARG A 101 6.26 5.88 10.48
C ARG A 101 7.15 5.46 11.65
N ARG A 102 6.67 4.56 12.51
CA ARG A 102 7.42 4.09 13.69
C ARG A 102 8.18 2.78 13.46
N SER A 103 8.01 2.13 12.31
CA SER A 103 8.67 0.87 11.92
C SER A 103 9.99 1.10 11.18
#